data_AF-A0A972AJJ7-F1
#
_entry.id   AF-A0A972AJJ7-F1
#
_cell.length_a   1.000
_cell.length_b   1.000
_cell.length_c   1.000
_cell.angle_alpha   90.00
_cell.angle_beta   90.00
_cell.angle_gamma   90.00
#
_symmetry.space_group_name_H-M   'P 1'
#
loop_
_entity.id
_entity.type
_entity.pdbx_description
1 polymer ?
#
loop_
_entity_poly.entity_id
_entity_poly.type
_entity_poly.pdbx_seq_one_letter_code
_entity_poly.pdbx_strand_id
1 'polypeptide(L)'
;MNMQEVLYEGKSKLIFRGEDDASILIRYKDTATAFNGEKKEELAGKGRLNAEISNIIFAYLAENGVKTHLIRVVDETSVLVRKAEIIMVEVIIRNVAAGSFSKKYGVPEGTELKNTIVEFSLKNDALGDPMINESQITALGLATKDDLEEMTSQALRINRLLCELFEKAGIRLVDFKLEFGRAGGEILLCDEISPDSCRLWDMDTGKKLDKDRFRHDLGDVLEGYRDVLRRLKNNVG
;
A
#
# COMPACT_ATOMS: atom_id res chain seq x y z
N MET A 1 20.05 5.41 23.33
CA MET A 1 18.83 5.66 22.54
C MET A 1 17.67 5.67 23.51
N ASN A 2 16.97 6.80 23.69
CA ASN A 2 15.73 6.79 24.47
C ASN A 2 14.75 5.83 23.78
N MET A 3 14.32 4.78 24.49
CA MET A 3 13.27 3.87 24.02
C MET A 3 12.00 4.71 23.84
N GLN A 4 11.72 5.15 22.61
CA GLN A 4 10.42 5.67 22.28
C GLN A 4 9.39 4.55 22.47
N GLU A 5 8.37 4.82 23.27
CA GLU A 5 7.28 3.88 23.53
C GLU A 5 6.54 3.56 22.23
N VAL A 6 6.36 2.27 21.94
CA VAL A 6 5.59 1.79 20.79
C VAL A 6 4.11 2.07 21.09
N LEU A 7 3.49 2.93 20.28
CA LEU A 7 2.06 3.23 20.37
C LEU A 7 1.20 2.10 19.79
N TYR A 8 1.69 1.48 18.72
CA TYR A 8 1.01 0.40 18.03
C TYR A 8 2.00 -0.46 17.26
N GLU A 9 1.84 -1.78 17.32
CA GLU A 9 2.58 -2.72 16.51
C GLU A 9 1.62 -3.41 15.53
N GLY A 10 1.80 -3.11 14.24
CA GLY A 10 1.11 -3.78 13.15
C GLY A 10 1.89 -4.99 12.61
N LYS A 11 1.37 -5.63 11.57
CA LYS A 11 2.00 -6.79 10.92
C LYS A 11 3.39 -6.47 10.34
N SER A 12 3.52 -5.35 9.62
CA SER A 12 4.75 -4.96 8.92
C SER A 12 5.42 -3.69 9.45
N LYS A 13 4.80 -2.98 10.41
CA LYS A 13 5.26 -1.66 10.85
C LYS A 13 5.07 -1.46 12.35
N LEU A 14 5.91 -0.62 12.95
CA LEU A 14 5.80 -0.11 14.31
C LEU A 14 5.46 1.38 14.26
N ILE A 15 4.58 1.83 15.13
CA ILE A 15 4.18 3.23 15.26
C ILE A 15 4.66 3.74 16.61
N PHE A 16 5.38 4.86 16.59
CA PHE A 16 5.87 5.56 17.77
C PHE A 16 5.32 6.98 17.81
N ARG A 17 5.43 7.63 18.98
CA ARG A 17 5.13 9.06 19.10
C ARG A 17 6.07 9.87 18.20
N GLY A 18 5.52 10.87 17.51
CA GLY A 18 6.28 11.81 16.70
C GLY A 18 6.94 12.90 17.54
N GLU A 19 7.23 14.02 16.88
CA GLU A 19 7.88 15.19 17.50
C GLU A 19 6.88 16.06 18.27
N ASP A 20 5.61 15.98 17.89
CA ASP A 20 4.48 16.70 18.47
C ASP A 20 3.20 15.82 18.44
N ASP A 21 2.08 16.36 18.94
CA ASP A 21 0.80 15.64 18.98
C ASP A 21 0.15 15.43 17.60
N ALA A 22 0.63 16.14 16.58
CA ALA A 22 0.15 16.10 15.21
C ALA A 22 1.00 15.19 14.30
N SER A 23 2.03 14.52 14.84
CA SER A 23 2.94 13.65 14.10
C SER A 23 3.15 12.29 14.77
N ILE A 24 3.45 11.29 13.96
CA ILE A 24 3.85 9.95 14.41
C ILE A 24 5.07 9.49 13.60
N LEU A 25 5.88 8.64 14.22
CA LEU A 25 7.00 7.98 13.54
C LEU A 25 6.59 6.56 13.18
N ILE A 26 6.75 6.20 11.91
CA ILE A 26 6.51 4.86 11.39
C ILE A 26 7.86 4.21 11.12
N ARG A 27 8.08 2.99 11.64
CA ARG A 27 9.24 2.15 11.31
C ARG A 27 8.80 0.87 10.63
N TYR A 28 9.40 0.57 9.47
CA TYR A 28 9.17 -0.64 8.71
C TYR A 28 9.91 -1.82 9.34
N LYS A 29 9.23 -2.98 9.45
CA LYS A 29 9.79 -4.24 9.95
C LYS A 29 10.24 -5.15 8.81
N ASP A 30 11.16 -6.04 9.13
CA ASP A 30 11.60 -7.10 8.22
C ASP A 30 10.62 -8.28 8.15
N THR A 31 9.61 -8.29 9.02
CA THR A 31 8.55 -9.31 9.06
C THR A 31 7.71 -9.29 7.79
N ALA A 32 7.63 -10.44 7.10
CA ALA A 32 6.65 -10.73 6.07
C ALA A 32 5.51 -11.57 6.64
N THR A 33 4.27 -11.23 6.29
CA THR A 33 3.08 -12.01 6.65
C THR A 33 2.17 -12.23 5.44
N ALA A 34 1.59 -13.42 5.34
CA ALA A 34 0.57 -13.79 4.36
C ALA A 34 -0.57 -14.60 5.02
N PHE A 35 -1.69 -14.74 4.31
CA PHE A 35 -2.87 -15.49 4.76
C PHE A 35 -3.32 -15.09 6.18
N ASN A 36 -3.55 -13.79 6.38
CA ASN A 36 -3.96 -13.23 7.67
C ASN A 36 -3.05 -13.58 8.87
N GLY A 37 -1.76 -13.85 8.61
CA GLY A 37 -0.77 -14.11 9.65
C GLY A 37 -0.44 -15.59 9.85
N GLU A 38 -1.14 -16.51 9.15
CA GLU A 38 -0.83 -17.94 9.19
C GLU A 38 0.57 -18.26 8.67
N LYS A 39 1.06 -17.46 7.71
CA LYS A 39 2.43 -17.53 7.22
C LYS A 39 3.20 -16.29 7.65
N LYS A 40 4.31 -16.48 8.38
CA LYS A 40 5.17 -15.41 8.90
C LYS A 40 6.64 -15.79 8.78
N GLU A 41 7.47 -14.86 8.31
CA GLU A 41 8.93 -15.03 8.18
C GLU A 41 9.63 -13.68 8.38
N GLU A 42 10.85 -13.70 8.93
CA GLU A 42 11.72 -12.53 8.98
C GLU A 42 12.62 -12.48 7.75
N LEU A 43 12.43 -11.46 6.90
CA LEU A 43 13.20 -11.27 5.67
C LEU A 43 14.14 -10.09 5.86
N ALA A 44 15.37 -10.35 6.31
CA ALA A 44 16.35 -9.31 6.62
C ALA A 44 16.53 -8.28 5.48
N GLY A 45 16.31 -7.00 5.79
CA GLY A 45 16.38 -5.89 4.84
C GLY A 45 15.09 -5.60 4.06
N LYS A 46 14.01 -6.36 4.27
CA LYS A 46 12.69 -6.07 3.68
C LYS A 46 12.17 -4.69 4.11
N GLY A 47 12.24 -4.36 5.39
CA GLY A 47 11.72 -3.12 5.94
C GLY A 47 12.37 -1.91 5.28
N ARG A 48 13.69 -1.96 5.08
CA ARG A 48 14.45 -0.95 4.32
C ARG A 48 13.97 -0.82 2.88
N LEU A 49 13.81 -1.94 2.16
CA LEU A 49 13.35 -1.92 0.77
C LEU A 49 11.95 -1.32 0.64
N ASN A 50 11.02 -1.72 1.52
CA ASN A 50 9.66 -1.17 1.51
C ASN A 50 9.65 0.31 1.85
N ALA A 51 10.41 0.75 2.85
CA ALA A 51 10.53 2.16 3.21
C ALA A 51 11.06 2.98 2.02
N GLU A 52 12.13 2.52 1.38
CA GLU A 52 12.76 3.24 0.27
C GLU A 52 11.85 3.33 -0.98
N ILE A 53 11.20 2.23 -1.35
CA ILE A 53 10.22 2.21 -2.46
C ILE A 53 9.02 3.10 -2.14
N SER A 54 8.47 3.00 -0.93
CA SER A 54 7.32 3.81 -0.52
C SER A 54 7.68 5.30 -0.50
N ASN A 55 8.88 5.66 -0.06
CA ASN A 55 9.33 7.05 -0.06
C ASN A 55 9.43 7.64 -1.47
N ILE A 56 9.98 6.89 -2.43
CA ILE A 56 10.04 7.30 -3.84
C ILE A 56 8.62 7.53 -4.38
N ILE A 57 7.71 6.58 -4.12
CA ILE A 57 6.33 6.66 -4.60
C ILE A 57 5.58 7.83 -3.97
N PHE A 58 5.68 8.02 -2.65
CA PHE A 58 5.01 9.12 -1.96
C PHE A 58 5.55 10.49 -2.39
N ALA A 59 6.87 10.61 -2.62
CA ALA A 59 7.46 11.84 -3.16
C ALA A 59 6.89 12.16 -4.55
N TYR A 60 6.90 11.18 -5.47
CA TYR A 60 6.33 11.34 -6.81
C TYR A 60 4.84 11.71 -6.77
N LEU A 61 4.05 11.06 -5.91
CA LEU A 61 2.63 11.38 -5.76
C LEU A 61 2.41 12.80 -5.20
N ALA A 62 3.22 13.22 -4.23
CA ALA A 62 3.14 14.56 -3.64
C ALA A 62 3.52 15.66 -4.66
N GLU A 63 4.57 15.45 -5.46
CA GLU A 63 4.97 16.34 -6.56
C GLU A 63 3.87 16.46 -7.62
N ASN A 64 3.10 15.38 -7.82
CA ASN A 64 1.95 15.35 -8.71
C ASN A 64 0.64 15.76 -8.01
N GLY A 65 0.71 16.41 -6.84
CA GLY A 65 -0.41 17.07 -6.16
C GLY A 65 -1.37 16.13 -5.41
N VAL A 66 -0.93 14.92 -5.05
CA VAL A 66 -1.66 14.04 -4.12
C VAL A 66 -1.31 14.44 -2.69
N LYS A 67 -2.31 14.66 -1.84
CA LYS A 67 -2.09 14.97 -0.42
C LYS A 67 -1.76 13.68 0.32
N THR A 68 -0.59 13.63 0.95
CA THR A 68 -0.14 12.45 1.71
C THR A 68 0.15 12.83 3.16
N HIS A 69 0.25 11.82 4.02
CA HIS A 69 0.68 12.01 5.39
C HIS A 69 2.20 12.19 5.54
N LEU A 70 3.01 11.96 4.50
CA LEU A 70 4.47 11.96 4.63
C LEU A 70 4.98 13.37 4.91
N ILE A 71 5.69 13.56 6.04
CA ILE A 71 6.37 14.81 6.35
C ILE A 71 7.81 14.74 5.84
N ARG A 72 8.56 13.71 6.26
CA ARG A 72 9.93 13.47 5.81
C ARG A 72 10.43 12.06 6.14
N VAL A 73 11.46 11.64 5.41
CA VAL A 73 12.24 10.44 5.71
C VAL A 73 13.19 10.74 6.87
N VAL A 74 13.24 9.85 7.87
CA VAL A 74 14.10 10.00 9.06
C VAL A 74 15.38 9.18 8.92
N ASP A 75 15.24 7.93 8.50
CA ASP A 75 16.36 7.02 8.24
C ASP A 75 15.95 5.96 7.19
N GLU A 76 16.81 4.95 6.96
CA GLU A 76 16.57 3.89 5.96
C GLU A 76 15.30 3.07 6.19
N THR A 77 14.72 3.10 7.40
CA THR A 77 13.56 2.29 7.79
C THR A 77 12.44 3.08 8.45
N SER A 78 12.64 4.38 8.71
CA SER A 78 11.72 5.19 9.49
C SER A 78 11.32 6.48 8.77
N VAL A 79 10.06 6.85 8.90
CA VAL A 79 9.47 8.08 8.33
C VAL A 79 8.65 8.82 9.38
N LEU A 80 8.71 10.16 9.37
CA LEU A 80 7.82 10.99 10.16
C LEU A 80 6.62 11.36 9.29
N VAL A 81 5.42 11.16 9.82
CA VAL A 81 4.17 11.41 9.10
C VAL A 81 3.20 12.22 9.96
N ARG A 82 2.29 12.94 9.30
CA ARG A 82 1.14 13.59 9.91
C ARG A 82 0.28 12.51 10.56
N LYS A 83 -0.07 12.71 11.83
CA LYS A 83 -1.03 11.88 12.53
C LYS A 83 -2.41 12.12 11.92
N ALA A 84 -3.05 11.05 11.46
CA ALA A 84 -4.39 11.07 10.89
C ALA A 84 -5.28 10.04 11.60
N GLU A 85 -6.57 10.33 11.68
CA GLU A 85 -7.59 9.35 12.05
C GLU A 85 -7.83 8.43 10.86
N ILE A 86 -7.35 7.19 10.95
CA ILE A 86 -7.47 6.22 9.85
C ILE A 86 -8.93 5.87 9.60
N ILE A 87 -9.35 5.99 8.35
CA ILE A 87 -10.64 5.50 7.88
C ILE A 87 -10.49 3.99 7.77
N MET A 88 -11.29 3.22 8.52
CA MET A 88 -11.17 1.76 8.63
C MET A 88 -11.70 1.01 7.38
N VAL A 89 -11.34 1.52 6.21
CA VAL A 89 -11.70 1.02 4.89
C VAL A 89 -10.43 0.99 4.04
N GLU A 90 -10.08 -0.21 3.56
CA GLU A 90 -9.02 -0.38 2.57
C GLU A 90 -9.62 -0.13 1.17
N VAL A 91 -8.98 0.74 0.38
CA VAL A 91 -9.38 1.00 -1.01
C VAL A 91 -8.46 0.23 -1.94
N ILE A 92 -9.00 -0.71 -2.70
CA ILE A 92 -8.26 -1.59 -3.58
C ILE A 92 -8.55 -1.21 -5.02
N ILE A 93 -7.50 -0.93 -5.79
CA ILE A 93 -7.58 -0.68 -7.22
C ILE A 93 -7.10 -1.90 -7.98
N ARG A 94 -7.85 -2.33 -9.00
CA ARG A 94 -7.44 -3.43 -9.90
C ARG A 94 -7.46 -2.99 -11.36
N ASN A 95 -6.33 -3.18 -12.03
CA ASN A 95 -6.18 -2.98 -13.47
C ASN A 95 -6.22 -4.32 -14.23
N VAL A 96 -5.77 -5.39 -13.58
CA VAL A 96 -5.75 -6.75 -14.13
C VAL A 96 -6.35 -7.72 -13.11
N ALA A 97 -7.07 -8.74 -13.57
CA ALA A 97 -7.60 -9.77 -12.70
C ALA A 97 -6.46 -10.59 -12.06
N ALA A 98 -6.37 -10.61 -10.73
CA ALA A 98 -5.41 -11.41 -9.99
C ALA A 98 -5.90 -11.71 -8.56
N GLY A 99 -5.17 -12.58 -7.86
CA GLY A 99 -5.34 -12.80 -6.42
C GLY A 99 -6.78 -13.11 -5.98
N SER A 100 -7.25 -12.40 -4.95
CA SER A 100 -8.58 -12.62 -4.38
C SER A 100 -9.72 -12.34 -5.37
N PHE A 101 -9.54 -11.41 -6.30
CA PHE A 101 -10.53 -11.12 -7.35
C PHE A 101 -10.74 -12.32 -8.27
N SER A 102 -9.65 -12.85 -8.82
CA SER A 102 -9.68 -14.02 -9.70
C SER A 102 -10.32 -15.22 -9.02
N LYS A 103 -9.95 -15.48 -7.76
CA LYS A 103 -10.55 -16.57 -6.97
C LYS A 103 -12.05 -16.34 -6.73
N LYS A 104 -12.45 -15.12 -6.41
CA LYS A 104 -13.84 -14.78 -6.04
C LYS A 104 -14.80 -14.87 -7.23
N TYR A 105 -14.38 -14.36 -8.39
CA TYR A 105 -15.25 -14.24 -9.56
C TYR A 105 -14.99 -15.30 -10.63
N GLY A 106 -14.04 -16.22 -10.41
CA GLY A 106 -13.69 -17.25 -11.40
C GLY A 106 -13.04 -16.69 -12.67
N VAL A 107 -12.43 -15.50 -12.59
CA VAL A 107 -11.77 -14.85 -13.71
C VAL A 107 -10.29 -15.27 -13.74
N PRO A 108 -9.76 -15.80 -14.86
CA PRO A 108 -8.36 -16.22 -14.93
C PRO A 108 -7.38 -15.10 -14.54
N GLU A 109 -6.33 -15.43 -13.80
CA GLU A 109 -5.28 -14.46 -13.46
C GLU A 109 -4.59 -13.95 -14.74
N GLY A 110 -4.36 -12.64 -14.79
CA GLY A 110 -3.81 -11.96 -15.96
C GLY A 110 -4.85 -11.48 -16.96
N THR A 111 -6.14 -11.76 -16.74
CA THR A 111 -7.21 -11.24 -17.60
C THR A 111 -7.26 -9.71 -17.54
N GLU A 112 -7.21 -9.08 -18.70
CA GLU A 112 -7.39 -7.64 -18.85
C GLU A 112 -8.84 -7.26 -18.48
N LEU A 113 -8.99 -6.28 -17.59
CA LEU A 113 -10.29 -5.80 -17.17
C LEU A 113 -10.79 -4.72 -18.13
N LYS A 114 -12.11 -4.71 -18.40
CA LYS A 114 -12.72 -3.74 -19.32
C LYS A 114 -12.71 -2.30 -18.80
N ASN A 115 -12.49 -2.14 -17.50
CA ASN A 115 -12.34 -0.87 -16.81
C ASN A 115 -11.57 -1.11 -15.50
N THR A 116 -10.94 -0.06 -14.96
CA THR A 116 -10.37 -0.09 -13.61
C THR A 116 -11.47 -0.37 -12.58
N ILE A 117 -11.19 -1.27 -11.65
CA ILE A 117 -12.09 -1.59 -10.54
C ILE A 117 -11.62 -0.85 -9.29
N VAL A 118 -12.57 -0.28 -8.55
CA VAL A 118 -12.39 0.21 -7.17
C VAL A 118 -13.20 -0.71 -6.26
N GLU A 119 -12.52 -1.36 -5.33
CA GLU A 119 -13.10 -2.26 -4.33
C GLU A 119 -12.80 -1.75 -2.93
N PHE A 120 -13.70 -2.05 -1.98
CA PHE A 120 -13.50 -1.70 -0.58
C PHE A 120 -13.47 -2.95 0.29
N SER A 121 -12.59 -2.96 1.29
CA SER A 121 -12.58 -3.96 2.37
C SER A 121 -12.61 -3.29 3.73
N LEU A 122 -13.31 -3.87 4.69
CA LEU A 122 -13.26 -3.42 6.08
C LEU A 122 -11.87 -3.74 6.62
N LYS A 123 -11.15 -2.75 7.14
CA LYS A 123 -9.86 -2.99 7.80
C LYS A 123 -10.11 -3.64 9.17
N ASN A 124 -10.09 -4.97 9.23
CA ASN A 124 -10.32 -5.73 10.44
C ASN A 124 -9.70 -7.14 10.32
N ASP A 125 -8.46 -7.25 10.81
CA ASP A 125 -7.68 -8.48 10.79
C ASP A 125 -8.42 -9.68 11.42
N ALA A 126 -9.20 -9.45 12.48
CA ALA A 126 -9.93 -10.51 13.18
C ALA A 126 -11.10 -11.07 12.36
N LEU A 127 -11.65 -10.27 11.43
CA LEU A 127 -12.69 -10.68 10.49
C LEU A 127 -12.12 -11.09 9.12
N GLY A 128 -10.80 -11.03 8.95
CA GLY A 128 -10.12 -11.34 7.69
C GLY A 128 -10.40 -10.34 6.58
N ASP A 129 -10.54 -9.06 6.94
CA ASP A 129 -10.73 -7.93 6.02
C ASP A 129 -11.85 -8.13 4.99
N PRO A 130 -13.12 -8.30 5.44
CA PRO A 130 -14.21 -8.66 4.53
C PRO A 130 -14.48 -7.54 3.53
N MET A 131 -14.81 -7.92 2.28
CA MET A 131 -15.26 -6.97 1.27
C MET A 131 -16.56 -6.28 1.71
N ILE A 132 -16.62 -4.97 1.53
CA ILE A 132 -17.78 -4.15 1.83
C ILE A 132 -18.09 -3.23 0.63
N ASN A 133 -19.33 -2.76 0.55
CA ASN A 133 -19.75 -1.76 -0.43
C ASN A 133 -20.01 -0.39 0.23
N GLU A 134 -20.22 0.64 -0.58
CA GLU A 134 -20.47 2.01 -0.10
C GLU A 134 -21.67 2.12 0.87
N SER A 135 -22.75 1.38 0.61
CA SER A 135 -23.93 1.38 1.49
C SER A 135 -23.64 0.78 2.86
N GLN A 136 -22.76 -0.23 2.93
CA GLN A 136 -22.33 -0.84 4.19
C GLN A 136 -21.35 0.07 4.92
N ILE A 137 -20.43 0.72 4.19
CA ILE A 137 -19.49 1.71 4.75
C ILE A 137 -20.24 2.84 5.45
N THR A 138 -21.24 3.41 4.78
CA THR A 138 -22.06 4.49 5.32
C THR A 138 -22.97 4.01 6.45
N ALA A 139 -23.59 2.84 6.33
CA ALA A 139 -24.44 2.26 7.38
C ALA A 139 -23.66 1.94 8.68
N LEU A 140 -22.39 1.57 8.56
CA LEU A 140 -21.49 1.32 9.69
C LEU A 140 -20.84 2.60 10.24
N GLY A 141 -21.06 3.76 9.61
CA GLY A 141 -20.49 5.03 10.03
C GLY A 141 -18.98 5.15 9.84
N LEU A 142 -18.37 4.34 8.95
CA LEU A 142 -16.91 4.35 8.74
C LEU A 142 -16.47 5.56 7.89
N ALA A 143 -17.31 5.94 6.93
CA ALA A 143 -17.11 7.10 6.07
C ALA A 143 -18.44 7.67 5.60
N THR A 144 -18.48 8.98 5.39
CA THR A 144 -19.61 9.66 4.75
C THR A 144 -19.57 9.43 3.23
N LYS A 145 -20.66 9.81 2.54
CA LYS A 145 -20.69 9.76 1.08
C LYS A 145 -19.61 10.66 0.45
N ASP A 146 -19.41 11.85 1.00
CA ASP A 146 -18.41 12.80 0.52
C ASP A 146 -16.99 12.26 0.72
N ASP A 147 -16.73 11.59 1.86
CA ASP A 147 -15.45 10.90 2.07
C ASP A 147 -15.22 9.81 1.02
N LEU A 148 -16.24 9.00 0.71
CA LEU A 148 -16.15 7.92 -0.28
C LEU A 148 -15.90 8.46 -1.69
N GLU A 149 -16.57 9.53 -2.08
CA GLU A 149 -16.37 10.20 -3.36
C GLU A 149 -14.93 10.74 -3.47
N GLU A 150 -14.41 11.40 -2.43
CA GLU A 150 -13.04 11.91 -2.38
C GLU A 150 -12.00 10.78 -2.39
N MET A 151 -12.15 9.76 -1.54
CA MET A 151 -11.26 8.59 -1.50
C MET A 151 -11.20 7.88 -2.85
N THR A 152 -12.34 7.70 -3.50
CA THR A 152 -12.43 7.05 -4.82
C THR A 152 -11.76 7.90 -5.91
N SER A 153 -12.02 9.21 -5.92
CA SER A 153 -11.40 10.16 -6.85
C SER A 153 -9.88 10.17 -6.69
N GLN A 154 -9.38 10.26 -5.45
CA GLN A 154 -7.95 10.19 -5.16
C GLN A 154 -7.36 8.84 -5.57
N ALA A 155 -8.01 7.71 -5.27
CA ALA A 155 -7.50 6.39 -5.61
C ALA A 155 -7.38 6.18 -7.13
N LEU A 156 -8.35 6.67 -7.92
CA LEU A 156 -8.28 6.64 -9.39
C LEU A 156 -7.20 7.58 -9.94
N ARG A 157 -6.98 8.74 -9.31
CA ARG A 157 -5.86 9.62 -9.67
C ARG A 157 -4.50 8.97 -9.37
N ILE A 158 -4.34 8.39 -8.19
CA ILE A 158 -3.16 7.62 -7.79
C ILE A 158 -2.93 6.47 -8.76
N ASN A 159 -3.96 5.73 -9.15
CA ASN A 159 -3.85 4.65 -10.14
C ASN A 159 -3.22 5.14 -11.45
N ARG A 160 -3.72 6.23 -12.02
CA ARG A 160 -3.17 6.77 -13.29
C ARG A 160 -1.69 7.13 -13.16
N LEU A 161 -1.33 7.84 -12.08
CA LEU A 161 0.05 8.23 -11.80
C LEU A 161 0.97 7.02 -11.61
N LEU A 162 0.52 6.02 -10.84
CA LEU A 162 1.32 4.82 -10.58
C LEU A 162 1.43 3.92 -11.81
N CYS A 163 0.38 3.77 -12.62
CA CYS A 163 0.47 3.06 -13.89
C CYS A 163 1.54 3.69 -14.79
N GLU A 164 1.54 5.02 -14.94
CA GLU A 164 2.56 5.72 -15.73
C GLU A 164 3.98 5.51 -15.15
N LEU A 165 4.13 5.65 -13.83
CA LEU A 165 5.41 5.46 -13.15
C LEU A 165 5.96 4.03 -13.34
N PHE A 166 5.13 3.02 -13.12
CA PHE A 166 5.55 1.63 -13.23
C PHE A 166 5.74 1.19 -14.69
N GLU A 167 4.93 1.68 -15.63
CA GLU A 167 5.12 1.40 -17.07
C GLU A 167 6.48 1.92 -17.56
N LYS A 168 6.89 3.13 -17.17
CA LYS A 168 8.24 3.65 -17.46
C LYS A 168 9.34 2.77 -16.87
N ALA A 169 9.07 2.14 -15.72
CA ALA A 169 9.95 1.18 -15.09
C ALA A 169 9.86 -0.24 -15.68
N GLY A 170 9.08 -0.48 -16.75
CA GLY A 170 8.88 -1.81 -17.34
C GLY A 170 8.15 -2.78 -16.41
N ILE A 171 7.29 -2.26 -15.54
CA ILE A 171 6.53 -3.02 -14.54
C ILE A 171 5.04 -2.76 -14.77
N ARG A 172 4.25 -3.84 -14.84
CA ARG A 172 2.79 -3.76 -14.86
C ARG A 172 2.26 -3.64 -13.44
N LEU A 173 1.54 -2.56 -13.16
CA LEU A 173 0.77 -2.39 -11.92
C LEU A 173 -0.56 -3.13 -12.03
N VAL A 174 -0.61 -4.35 -11.46
CA VAL A 174 -1.75 -5.28 -11.57
C VAL A 174 -2.90 -4.85 -10.69
N ASP A 175 -2.61 -4.67 -9.40
CA ASP A 175 -3.51 -4.12 -8.40
C ASP A 175 -2.70 -3.53 -7.24
N PHE A 176 -3.34 -2.70 -6.42
CA PHE A 176 -2.74 -2.19 -5.19
C PHE A 176 -3.81 -1.75 -4.20
N LYS A 177 -3.39 -1.58 -2.95
CA LYS A 177 -4.24 -1.20 -1.82
C LYS A 177 -3.78 0.13 -1.24
N LEU A 178 -4.73 1.00 -0.93
CA LEU A 178 -4.52 2.28 -0.27
C LEU A 178 -5.27 2.32 1.07
N GLU A 179 -4.72 3.10 2.00
CA GLU A 179 -5.39 3.48 3.23
C GLU A 179 -5.41 5.01 3.33
N PHE A 180 -6.54 5.55 3.76
CA PHE A 180 -6.75 6.99 3.90
C PHE A 180 -7.02 7.36 5.35
N GLY A 181 -6.71 8.60 5.72
CA GLY A 181 -6.98 9.13 7.05
C GLY A 181 -7.41 10.58 7.02
N ARG A 182 -8.16 11.00 8.04
CA ARG A 182 -8.60 12.38 8.23
C ARG A 182 -7.62 13.13 9.12
N ALA A 183 -7.13 14.28 8.66
CA ALA A 183 -6.29 15.18 9.45
C ALA A 183 -6.55 16.63 9.08
N GLY A 184 -6.94 17.46 10.05
CA GLY A 184 -7.19 18.89 9.83
C GLY A 184 -8.32 19.17 8.83
N GLY A 185 -9.34 18.31 8.77
CA GLY A 185 -10.46 18.43 7.82
C GLY A 185 -10.16 17.95 6.40
N GLU A 186 -8.98 17.37 6.16
CA GLU A 186 -8.58 16.83 4.85
C GLU A 186 -8.46 15.31 4.88
N ILE A 187 -8.73 14.66 3.74
CA ILE A 187 -8.40 13.25 3.51
C ILE A 187 -7.00 13.16 2.92
N LEU A 188 -6.13 12.41 3.60
CA LEU A 188 -4.75 12.19 3.21
C LEU A 188 -4.52 10.72 2.83
N LEU A 189 -3.73 10.48 1.79
CA LEU A 189 -3.13 9.18 1.55
C LEU A 189 -2.17 8.84 2.71
N CYS A 190 -2.40 7.70 3.35
CA CYS A 190 -1.67 7.22 4.53
C CYS A 190 -0.99 5.86 4.25
N ASP A 191 -0.50 5.23 5.33
CA ASP A 191 0.15 3.92 5.33
C ASP A 191 1.40 3.82 4.43
N GLU A 192 1.45 2.86 3.50
CA GLU A 192 2.58 2.62 2.60
C GLU A 192 2.10 2.23 1.19
N ILE A 193 2.96 2.46 0.19
CA ILE A 193 2.83 1.86 -1.13
C ILE A 193 4.13 1.15 -1.44
N SER A 194 4.10 -0.17 -1.48
CA SER A 194 5.29 -1.01 -1.61
C SER A 194 4.94 -2.33 -2.31
N PRO A 195 5.93 -3.19 -2.63
CA PRO A 195 5.63 -4.53 -3.13
C PRO A 195 4.85 -5.42 -2.13
N ASP A 196 4.68 -5.01 -0.87
CA ASP A 196 3.76 -5.65 0.08
C ASP A 196 2.28 -5.31 -0.16
N SER A 197 2.00 -4.08 -0.65
CA SER A 197 0.65 -3.53 -0.87
C SER A 197 0.27 -3.41 -2.36
N CYS A 198 1.19 -3.74 -3.28
CA CYS A 198 0.97 -3.81 -4.72
C CYS A 198 1.19 -5.22 -5.27
N ARG A 199 0.53 -5.56 -6.37
CA ARG A 199 0.96 -6.60 -7.30
C ARG A 199 1.68 -5.98 -8.49
N LEU A 200 2.89 -6.43 -8.73
CA LEU A 200 3.85 -5.84 -9.66
C LEU A 200 4.45 -6.95 -10.51
N TRP A 201 4.15 -6.96 -11.81
CA TRP A 201 4.68 -7.98 -12.71
C TRP A 201 5.63 -7.35 -13.73
N ASP A 202 6.75 -8.01 -13.99
CA ASP A 202 7.60 -7.65 -15.12
C ASP A 202 6.81 -7.68 -16.43
N MET A 203 6.91 -6.64 -17.25
CA MET A 203 6.10 -6.52 -18.47
C MET A 203 6.53 -7.49 -19.58
N ASP A 204 7.80 -7.88 -19.62
CA ASP A 204 8.35 -8.74 -20.66
C ASP A 204 8.13 -10.22 -20.33
N THR A 205 8.32 -10.59 -19.07
CA THR A 205 8.32 -12.01 -18.65
C THR A 205 7.12 -12.41 -17.80
N GLY A 206 6.32 -11.45 -17.30
CA GLY A 206 5.26 -11.70 -16.33
C GLY A 206 5.78 -12.15 -14.95
N LYS A 207 7.08 -12.00 -14.67
CA LYS A 207 7.68 -12.38 -13.37
C LYS A 207 7.05 -11.52 -12.29
N LYS A 208 6.48 -12.16 -11.26
CA LYS A 208 5.99 -11.49 -10.05
C LYS A 208 7.17 -10.88 -9.28
N LEU A 209 7.11 -9.59 -8.99
CA LEU A 209 8.13 -8.80 -8.28
C LEU A 209 7.68 -8.37 -6.86
N ASP A 210 6.53 -8.89 -6.43
CA ASP A 210 5.83 -8.47 -5.22
C ASP A 210 5.67 -9.61 -4.19
N LYS A 211 4.93 -9.33 -3.11
CA LYS A 211 4.71 -10.28 -2.01
C LYS A 211 4.07 -11.60 -2.46
N ASP A 212 3.44 -11.72 -3.62
CA ASP A 212 2.97 -13.01 -4.14
C ASP A 212 4.10 -14.04 -4.29
N ARG A 213 5.37 -13.60 -4.44
CA ARG A 213 6.52 -14.50 -4.36
C ARG A 213 6.62 -15.21 -3.01
N PHE A 214 6.36 -14.48 -1.92
CA PHE A 214 6.28 -15.03 -0.57
C PHE A 214 4.98 -15.81 -0.37
N ARG A 215 3.83 -15.32 -0.85
CA ARG A 215 2.53 -16.01 -0.68
C ARG A 215 2.52 -17.40 -1.32
N HIS A 216 3.21 -17.56 -2.45
CA HIS A 216 3.19 -18.78 -3.26
C HIS A 216 4.53 -19.53 -3.33
N ASP A 217 5.46 -19.24 -2.43
CA ASP A 217 6.75 -19.96 -2.33
C ASP A 217 7.57 -19.95 -3.63
N LEU A 218 7.56 -18.82 -4.35
CA LEU A 218 8.26 -18.65 -5.63
C LEU A 218 9.76 -18.32 -5.47
N GLY A 219 10.27 -18.24 -4.24
CA GLY A 219 11.65 -17.84 -3.92
C GLY A 219 11.96 -16.37 -4.23
N ASP A 220 13.17 -15.93 -3.90
CA ASP A 220 13.74 -14.65 -4.35
C ASP A 220 12.88 -13.40 -4.08
N VAL A 221 12.17 -13.39 -2.93
CA VAL A 221 11.25 -12.28 -2.56
C VAL A 221 11.97 -10.92 -2.58
N LEU A 222 13.10 -10.82 -1.87
CA LEU A 222 13.87 -9.57 -1.77
C LEU A 222 14.59 -9.20 -3.07
N GLU A 223 14.86 -10.16 -3.95
CA GLU A 223 15.43 -9.87 -5.27
C GLU A 223 14.39 -9.18 -6.16
N GLY A 224 13.12 -9.62 -6.12
CA GLY A 224 12.01 -8.89 -6.74
C GLY A 224 11.89 -7.45 -6.23
N TYR A 225 11.96 -7.24 -4.91
CA TYR A 225 11.82 -5.90 -4.31
C TYR A 225 13.02 -5.01 -4.68
N ARG A 226 14.24 -5.54 -4.68
CA ARG A 226 15.44 -4.82 -5.15
C ARG A 226 15.34 -4.44 -6.62
N ASP A 227 14.76 -5.30 -7.45
CA ASP A 227 14.55 -5.00 -8.87
C ASP A 227 13.56 -3.84 -9.03
N VAL A 228 12.41 -3.87 -8.33
CA VAL A 228 11.45 -2.75 -8.31
C VAL A 228 12.15 -1.45 -7.91
N LEU A 229 12.89 -1.44 -6.79
CA LEU A 229 13.60 -0.26 -6.32
C LEU A 229 14.60 0.28 -7.36
N ARG A 230 15.40 -0.61 -7.96
CA ARG A 230 16.38 -0.25 -8.98
C ARG A 230 15.70 0.41 -10.20
N ARG A 231 14.60 -0.17 -10.68
CA ARG A 231 13.89 0.36 -11.85
C ARG A 231 13.21 1.70 -11.56
N LEU A 232 12.63 1.87 -10.37
CA LEU A 232 12.06 3.16 -9.96
C LEU A 232 13.12 4.26 -9.87
N LYS A 233 14.28 4.00 -9.25
CA LYS A 233 15.37 4.97 -9.16
C LYS A 233 15.90 5.45 -10.51
N ASN A 234 15.83 4.61 -11.53
CA ASN A 234 16.30 4.95 -12.88
C ASN A 234 15.27 5.78 -13.68
N ASN A 235 14.01 5.84 -13.21
CA ASN A 235 12.90 6.46 -13.95
C ASN A 235 12.22 7.62 -13.20
N VAL A 236 12.61 7.86 -11.95
CA VAL A 236 12.26 9.07 -11.21
C VAL A 236 13.45 10.03 -11.32
N GLY A 237 13.28 11.10 -12.11
CA GLY A 237 14.27 12.13 -12.37
C GLY A 237 13.64 13.51 -12.29
#